data_AF-A0A529XES6-F1
#
_entry.id   AF-A0A529XES6-F1
#
_cell.length_a   1.000
_cell.length_b   1.000
_cell.length_c   1.000
_cell.angle_alpha   90.00
_cell.angle_beta   90.00
_cell.angle_gamma   90.00
#
_symmetry.space_group_name_H-M   'P 1'
#
loop_
_entity.id
_entity.type
_entity.pdbx_description
1 polymer ?
#
loop_
_entity_poly.entity_id
_entity_poly.type
_entity_poly.pdbx_seq_one_letter_code
_entity_poly.pdbx_strand_id
1 'polypeptide(L)'
;VFMMIARAAKEGWPCPSDAAIARAYGSHSLRRARRLLDYIEEQGLIVCQVDGTGRRTVTLVELAWATAPGDPNALEHDSSAA
;
A
#
# COMPACT_ATOMS: atom_id res chain seq x y z
N VAL A 1 8.71 -2.69 -2.18
CA VAL A 1 7.34 -2.45 -1.65
C VAL A 1 7.35 -1.79 -0.29
N PHE A 2 8.01 -2.33 0.74
CA PHE A 2 8.03 -1.70 2.08
C PHE A 2 8.43 -0.22 2.05
N MET A 3 9.52 0.14 1.38
CA MET A 3 9.96 1.55 1.28
C MET A 3 8.97 2.47 0.54
N MET A 4 8.18 1.93 -0.41
CA MET A 4 7.13 2.69 -1.09
C MET A 4 6.01 3.04 -0.11
N ILE A 5 5.58 2.07 0.71
CA ILE A 5 4.59 2.27 1.77
C ILE A 5 5.14 3.22 2.83
N ALA A 6 6.39 3.03 3.27
CA ALA A 6 7.04 3.90 4.25
C ALA A 6 7.08 5.35 3.79
N ARG A 7 7.39 5.60 2.52
CA ARG A 7 7.34 6.94 1.92
C ARG A 7 5.91 7.49 1.94
N ALA A 8 4.93 6.73 1.47
CA ALA A 8 3.54 7.18 1.44
C ALA A 8 3.03 7.52 2.86
N ALA A 9 3.39 6.72 3.85
CA ALA A 9 3.02 6.96 5.25
C ALA A 9 3.72 8.20 5.82
N LYS A 10 5.01 8.38 5.55
CA LYS A 10 5.77 9.55 6.01
C LYS A 10 5.23 10.85 5.43
N GLU A 11 4.85 10.85 4.14
CA GLU A 11 4.36 12.03 3.42
C GLU A 11 2.83 12.22 3.51
N GLY A 12 2.12 11.33 4.22
CA GLY A 12 0.66 11.36 4.32
C GLY A 12 -0.06 11.13 2.99
N TRP A 13 0.58 10.46 2.04
CA TRP A 13 -0.01 10.16 0.73
C TRP A 13 -1.00 8.98 0.83
N PRO A 14 -1.97 8.89 -0.10
CA PRO A 14 -2.89 7.76 -0.16
C PRO A 14 -2.15 6.42 -0.22
N CYS A 15 -2.69 5.41 0.45
CA CYS A 15 -2.15 4.06 0.38
C CYS A 15 -2.07 3.59 -1.08
N PRO A 16 -0.91 3.07 -1.56
CA PRO A 16 -0.76 2.56 -2.91
C PRO A 16 -1.78 1.46 -3.22
N SER A 17 -2.28 1.39 -4.45
CA SER A 17 -3.21 0.35 -4.88
C SER A 17 -2.54 -1.02 -5.01
N ASP A 18 -3.33 -2.09 -5.10
CA ASP A 18 -2.81 -3.45 -5.30
C ASP A 18 -2.04 -3.56 -6.62
N ALA A 19 -2.44 -2.79 -7.64
CA ALA A 19 -1.73 -2.74 -8.92
C ALA A 19 -0.35 -2.08 -8.75
N ALA A 20 -0.27 -1.00 -7.98
CA ALA A 20 0.98 -0.31 -7.65
C ALA A 20 1.97 -1.23 -6.94
N ILE A 21 1.45 -1.93 -5.92
CA ILE A 21 2.22 -2.87 -5.12
C ILE A 21 2.69 -4.05 -5.98
N ALA A 22 1.81 -4.59 -6.83
CA ALA A 22 2.16 -5.69 -7.72
C ALA A 22 3.31 -5.30 -8.65
N ARG A 23 3.21 -4.13 -9.31
CA ARG A 23 4.28 -3.63 -10.20
C ARG A 23 5.60 -3.42 -9.47
N ALA A 24 5.56 -2.79 -8.31
CA ALA A 24 6.75 -2.60 -7.47
C ALA A 24 7.36 -3.92 -6.95
N TYR A 25 6.58 -5.00 -6.95
CA TYR A 25 7.02 -6.35 -6.64
C TYR A 25 7.45 -7.16 -7.89
N GLY A 26 7.37 -6.58 -9.10
CA GLY A 26 7.69 -7.27 -10.36
C GLY A 26 6.59 -8.25 -10.81
N SER A 27 5.33 -7.99 -10.45
CA SER A 27 4.18 -8.84 -10.78
C SER A 27 3.02 -8.03 -11.34
N HIS A 28 2.17 -8.66 -12.14
CA HIS A 28 0.84 -8.14 -12.47
C HIS A 28 -0.27 -8.79 -11.63
N SER A 29 0.08 -9.69 -10.72
CA SER A 29 -0.89 -10.42 -9.91
C SER A 29 -1.30 -9.61 -8.67
N LEU A 30 -2.52 -9.06 -8.68
CA LEU A 30 -3.10 -8.36 -7.52
C LEU A 30 -3.14 -9.26 -6.28
N ARG A 31 -3.38 -10.58 -6.47
CA ARG A 31 -3.36 -11.55 -5.38
C ARG A 31 -1.96 -11.67 -4.74
N ARG A 32 -0.88 -11.57 -5.51
CA ARG A 32 0.48 -11.53 -4.95
C ARG A 32 0.73 -10.24 -4.17
N ALA A 33 0.21 -9.10 -4.63
CA ALA A 33 0.32 -7.86 -3.89
C ALA A 33 -0.36 -7.94 -2.51
N ARG A 34 -1.59 -8.49 -2.45
CA ARG A 34 -2.30 -8.72 -1.18
C ARG A 34 -1.52 -9.64 -0.26
N ARG A 35 -1.09 -10.81 -0.76
CA ARG A 35 -0.25 -11.74 0.03
C ARG A 35 1.05 -11.13 0.52
N LEU A 36 1.63 -10.20 -0.25
CA LEU A 36 2.84 -9.51 0.18
C LEU A 36 2.54 -8.54 1.34
N LEU A 37 1.41 -7.83 1.31
CA LEU A 37 0.99 -7.02 2.44
C LEU A 37 0.71 -7.88 3.67
N ASP A 38 -0.05 -8.97 3.51
CA ASP A 38 -0.33 -9.93 4.58
C ASP A 38 0.98 -10.44 5.20
N TYR A 39 1.96 -10.83 4.38
CA TYR A 39 3.27 -11.27 4.85
C TYR A 39 4.01 -10.19 5.65
N ILE A 40 4.03 -8.94 5.18
CA ILE A 40 4.71 -7.84 5.89
C ILE A 40 4.00 -7.55 7.23
N GLU A 41 2.68 -7.65 7.27
CA GLU A 41 1.87 -7.52 8.48
C GLU A 41 2.12 -8.68 9.46
N GLU A 42 2.21 -9.92 8.98
CA GLU A 42 2.60 -11.10 9.78
C GLU A 42 4.01 -10.96 10.39
N GLN A 43 4.92 -10.24 9.73
CA GLN A 43 6.24 -9.91 10.29
C GLN A 43 6.19 -8.81 11.37
N GLY A 44 5.02 -8.22 11.64
CA GLY A 44 4.84 -7.15 12.63
C GLY A 44 5.36 -5.78 12.18
N LEU A 45 5.64 -5.59 10.89
CA LEU A 45 6.23 -4.35 10.38
C LEU A 45 5.17 -3.28 10.06
N ILE A 46 3.98 -3.71 9.66
CA ILE A 46 2.86 -2.85 9.32
C ILE A 46 1.56 -3.37 9.92
N VAL A 47 0.55 -2.51 9.98
CA VAL A 47 -0.86 -2.87 10.20
C VAL A 47 -1.66 -2.37 8.99
N CYS A 48 -2.45 -3.25 8.39
CA CYS A 48 -3.36 -2.90 7.30
C CYS A 48 -4.78 -2.76 7.83
N GLN A 49 -5.40 -1.60 7.61
CA GLN A 49 -6.79 -1.36 7.99
C GLN A 49 -7.59 -0.98 6.77
N VAL A 50 -8.79 -1.55 6.63
CA VAL A 50 -9.75 -1.17 5.60
C VAL A 50 -10.97 -0.57 6.29
N ASP A 51 -11.34 0.64 5.90
CA ASP A 51 -12.50 1.32 6.47
C ASP A 51 -13.84 0.84 5.86
N GLY A 52 -14.95 1.34 6.39
CA GLY A 52 -16.29 1.00 5.90
C GLY A 52 -16.58 1.42 4.46
N THR A 53 -15.71 2.24 3.85
CA THR A 53 -15.79 2.66 2.44
C THR A 53 -14.86 1.85 1.54
N GLY A 54 -14.17 0.85 2.09
CA GLY A 54 -13.23 0.01 1.36
C GLY A 54 -11.87 0.65 1.11
N ARG A 55 -11.57 1.80 1.73
CA ARG A 55 -10.25 2.44 1.59
C ARG A 55 -9.27 1.84 2.58
N ARG A 56 -8.05 1.58 2.12
CA ARG A 56 -6.96 1.03 2.90
C ARG A 56 -6.09 2.13 3.48
N THR A 57 -5.76 1.98 4.75
CA THR A 57 -4.71 2.69 5.46
C THR A 57 -3.66 1.69 5.92
N VAL A 58 -2.38 2.00 5.75
CA VAL A 58 -1.28 1.18 6.25
C VAL A 58 -0.47 1.99 7.25
N THR A 59 -0.30 1.44 8.44
CA THR A 59 0.48 2.04 9.54
C THR A 59 1.78 1.28 9.72
N LEU A 60 2.91 1.97 9.84
CA LEU A 60 4.20 1.38 10.21
C LEU A 60 4.29 1.30 11.73
N VAL A 61 4.41 0.08 12.26
CA VAL A 61 4.23 -0.20 13.71
C VAL A 61 5.18 0.62 14.58
N GLU A 62 6.49 0.51 14.37
CA GLU A 62 7.50 1.18 15.20
C GLU A 62 7.59 2.70 14.97
N LEU A 63 7.13 3.18 13.82
CA LEU A 63 7.26 4.60 13.44
C LEU A 63 6.00 5.42 13.72
N ALA A 64 4.87 4.76 13.97
CA ALA A 64 3.55 5.37 14.08
C ALA A 64 3.17 6.28 12.88
N TRP A 65 3.77 6.05 11.71
CA TRP A 65 3.40 6.74 10.47
C TRP A 65 2.29 5.97 9.77
N ALA A 66 1.29 6.68 9.25
CA ALA A 66 0.18 6.10 8.53
C ALA A 66 0.00 6.77 7.16
N THR A 67 -0.30 5.97 6.14
CA THR A 67 -0.75 6.51 4.85
C THR A 67 -2.10 7.20 5.01
N ALA A 68 -2.44 8.12 4.11
CA ALA A 68 -3.85 8.52 3.96
C ALA A 68 -4.67 7.34 3.40
N PRO A 69 -6.01 7.33 3.61
CA PRO A 69 -6.87 6.30 3.03
C PRO A 69 -6.78 6.29 1.49
N GLY A 70 -6.43 5.14 0.91
CA GLY A 70 -6.33 4.93 -0.54
C GLY A 70 -7.22 3.80 -1.02
N ASP A 71 -7.68 3.84 -2.28
CA ASP A 71 -8.46 2.75 -2.88
C ASP A 71 -7.53 1.60 -3.33
N PRO A 72 -7.65 0.38 -2.74
CA PRO A 72 -6.87 -0.79 -3.15
C PRO A 72 -7.05 -1.17 -4.62
N ASN A 73 -8.20 -0.86 -5.21
CA ASN A 73 -8.57 -1.24 -6.58
C ASN A 73 -8.33 -0.12 -7.60
N ALA A 74 -7.79 1.04 -7.18
CA ALA A 74 -7.52 2.14 -8.09
C ALA A 74 -6.62 1.70 -9.25
N LEU A 75 -7.08 1.98 -10.47
CA LEU A 75 -6.26 1.90 -11.67
C LEU A 75 -5.17 2.97 -11.55
N GLU A 76 -3.90 2.59 -11.71
CA GLU A 76 -2.85 3.60 -11.80
C GLU A 76 -3.06 4.44 -13.06
N HIS A 77 -3.13 5.76 -12.88
CA HIS A 77 -2.93 6.68 -13.98
C HIS A 77 -1.45 6.65 -14.36
N ASP A 78 -1.17 6.23 -15.59
CA ASP A 78 0.17 6.31 -16.16
C ASP A 78 0.64 7.77 -16.10
N SER A 79 1.60 8.04 -15.22
CA SER A 79 2.20 9.37 -15.09
C SER A 79 3.31 9.60 -16.13
N SER A 80 3.32 8.83 -17.23
CA SER A 80 4.09 9.13 -18.44
C SER A 80 3.37 10.18 -19.32
N ALA A 81 3.08 11.35 -18.75
CA ALA A 81 2.68 12.54 -19.50
C ALA A 81 2.99 13.80 -18.65
N ALA A 82 4.28 14.11 -18.51
CA ALA A 82 4.77 15.43 -18.13
C ALA A 82 6.14 15.66 -18.76
#